data_AF-A0AA39I4K9-F1
#
_entry.id   AF-A0AA39I4K9-F1
#
_cell.length_a   1.000
_cell.length_b   1.000
_cell.length_c   1.000
_cell.angle_alpha   90.00
_cell.angle_beta   90.00
_cell.angle_gamma   90.00
#
_symmetry.space_group_name_H-M   'P 1'
#
loop_
_entity.id
_entity.type
_entity.pdbx_description
1 polymer ?
#
loop_
_entity_poly.entity_id
_entity_poly.type
_entity_poly.pdbx_seq_one_letter_code
_entity_poly.pdbx_strand_id
1 'polypeptide(L)'
;MCGARPKNDSSDASSGRRGEAPWLDSRDAMMVREILKSAGLEEDQYEPSLVNAMVGFAYNYTKTILLDARKINSHTHSPGRRPITEEDVRFAVEQNSNDKKEAHMRRMLHAIAAERNSIPLPAPKAVMTSGKIPLPTLQHCLLQNNFAYRNPGNFIN
;
A
#
# COMPACT_ATOMS: atom_id res chain seq x y z
N MET A 1 22.10 -11.77 -71.16
CA MET A 1 22.52 -11.20 -69.85
C MET A 1 21.44 -11.54 -68.84
N CYS A 2 21.66 -12.57 -68.02
CA CYS A 2 20.72 -13.01 -66.99
C CYS A 2 20.78 -12.06 -65.78
N GLY A 3 19.66 -11.47 -65.41
CA GLY A 3 19.51 -10.65 -64.20
C GLY A 3 19.40 -11.53 -62.95
N ALA A 4 20.21 -11.21 -61.95
CA ALA A 4 20.37 -11.95 -60.70
C ALA A 4 19.13 -11.85 -59.78
N ARG A 5 18.80 -12.98 -59.14
CA ARG A 5 17.81 -13.13 -58.06
C ARG A 5 18.39 -12.57 -56.76
N PRO A 6 17.71 -11.66 -56.03
CA PRO A 6 18.19 -11.25 -54.71
C PRO A 6 17.97 -12.35 -53.67
N LYS A 7 18.99 -12.53 -52.83
CA LYS A 7 19.03 -13.47 -51.71
C LYS A 7 18.15 -12.96 -50.57
N ASN A 8 17.47 -13.90 -49.92
CA ASN A 8 16.70 -13.69 -48.70
C ASN A 8 17.65 -13.91 -47.52
N ASP A 9 17.97 -12.86 -46.76
CA ASP A 9 18.70 -12.96 -45.50
C ASP A 9 17.75 -12.65 -44.34
N SER A 10 17.38 -13.74 -43.67
CA SER A 10 17.20 -13.94 -42.23
C SER A 10 16.94 -12.72 -41.32
N SER A 11 15.73 -12.75 -40.74
CA SER A 11 15.46 -12.55 -39.31
C SER A 11 16.12 -11.37 -38.60
N ASP A 12 15.34 -10.31 -38.41
CA ASP A 12 15.41 -9.55 -37.17
C ASP A 12 14.05 -9.63 -36.49
N ALA A 13 13.98 -10.49 -35.48
CA ALA A 13 12.85 -10.59 -34.58
C ALA A 13 12.78 -9.30 -33.76
N SER A 14 11.96 -8.36 -34.20
CA SER A 14 11.50 -7.26 -33.36
C SER A 14 10.58 -7.83 -32.27
N SER A 15 11.23 -8.43 -31.27
CA SER A 15 10.61 -8.72 -29.99
C SER A 15 10.09 -7.40 -29.44
N GLY A 16 8.76 -7.29 -29.38
CA GLY A 16 8.07 -6.14 -28.85
C GLY A 16 8.52 -5.86 -27.41
N ARG A 17 9.36 -4.84 -27.24
CA ARG A 17 9.51 -4.16 -25.95
C ARG A 17 8.23 -3.37 -25.71
N ARG A 18 7.28 -4.03 -25.07
CA ARG A 18 6.14 -3.37 -24.43
C ARG A 18 6.70 -2.46 -23.34
N GLY A 19 6.80 -1.16 -23.66
CA GLY A 19 6.83 -0.05 -22.70
C GLY A 19 7.85 -0.16 -21.55
N GLU A 20 9.14 -0.09 -21.84
CA GLU A 20 10.07 0.42 -20.83
C GLU A 20 9.83 1.92 -20.71
N ALA A 21 9.31 2.34 -19.54
CA ALA A 21 9.11 3.76 -19.28
C ALA A 21 10.47 4.46 -19.37
N PRO A 22 10.63 5.54 -20.17
CA PRO A 22 11.92 6.20 -20.45
C PRO A 22 12.68 6.74 -19.23
N TRP A 23 12.12 6.59 -18.03
CA TRP A 23 12.60 7.15 -16.79
C TRP A 23 13.64 6.28 -16.07
N LEU A 24 13.88 5.03 -16.50
CA LEU A 24 14.89 4.16 -15.85
C LEU A 24 16.33 4.70 -15.93
N ASP A 25 16.62 5.47 -16.99
CA ASP A 25 17.89 6.16 -17.23
C ASP A 25 17.87 7.64 -16.79
N SER A 26 16.81 8.09 -16.13
CA SER A 26 16.74 9.46 -15.60
C SER A 26 17.66 9.62 -14.38
N ARG A 27 18.17 10.84 -14.18
CA ARG A 27 18.94 11.23 -12.99
C ARG A 27 18.21 10.88 -11.69
N ASP A 28 16.89 11.01 -11.69
CA ASP A 28 16.06 10.71 -10.52
C ASP A 28 16.05 9.21 -10.19
N ALA A 29 16.06 8.34 -11.20
CA ALA A 29 16.17 6.90 -10.99
C ALA A 29 17.56 6.52 -10.44
N MET A 30 18.63 7.19 -10.88
CA MET A 30 19.96 7.01 -10.30
C MET A 30 19.99 7.42 -8.82
N MET A 31 19.39 8.54 -8.46
CA MET A 31 19.30 9.00 -7.07
C MET A 31 18.51 8.01 -6.21
N VAL A 32 17.39 7.48 -6.71
CA VAL A 32 16.61 6.45 -6.01
C VAL A 32 17.44 5.18 -5.79
N ARG A 33 18.22 4.73 -6.78
CA ARG A 33 19.14 3.59 -6.62
C ARG A 33 20.19 3.83 -5.55
N GLU A 34 20.74 5.04 -5.50
CA GLU A 34 21.72 5.43 -4.48
C GLU A 34 21.09 5.46 -3.07
N ILE A 35 19.84 5.94 -2.94
CA ILE A 35 19.08 5.90 -1.69
C ILE A 35 18.84 4.45 -1.25
N LEU A 36 18.40 3.58 -2.15
CA LEU A 36 18.17 2.15 -1.86
C LEU A 36 19.47 1.46 -1.41
N LYS A 37 20.58 1.76 -2.08
CA LYS A 37 21.91 1.28 -1.68
C LYS A 37 22.31 1.77 -0.29
N SER A 38 22.06 3.05 0.03
CA SER A 38 22.32 3.60 1.36
C SER A 38 21.46 2.97 2.46
N ALA A 39 20.28 2.48 2.11
CA ALA A 39 19.38 1.73 2.99
C ALA A 39 19.80 0.26 3.18
N GLY A 40 20.86 -0.19 2.50
CA GLY A 40 21.38 -1.56 2.58
C GLY A 40 20.73 -2.55 1.60
N LEU A 41 19.94 -2.06 0.64
CA LEU A 41 19.35 -2.89 -0.41
C LEU A 41 20.26 -2.90 -1.64
N GLU A 42 20.75 -4.07 -2.01
CA GLU A 42 21.52 -4.27 -3.26
C GLU A 42 20.57 -4.48 -4.45
N GLU A 43 21.08 -4.29 -5.67
CA GLU A 43 20.29 -4.34 -6.92
C GLU A 43 19.57 -5.68 -7.14
N ASP A 44 20.12 -6.78 -6.63
CA ASP A 44 19.53 -8.12 -6.74
C ASP A 44 18.41 -8.39 -5.72
N GLN A 45 18.23 -7.51 -4.73
CA GLN A 45 17.27 -7.68 -3.63
C GLN A 45 15.93 -6.98 -3.88
N TYR A 46 15.81 -6.20 -4.95
CA TYR A 46 14.57 -5.49 -5.30
C TYR A 46 14.24 -5.61 -6.79
N GLU A 47 12.95 -5.51 -7.10
CA GLU A 47 12.45 -5.60 -8.47
C GLU A 47 12.65 -4.25 -9.22
N PRO A 48 13.06 -4.25 -10.50
CA PRO A 48 13.39 -3.00 -11.21
C PRO A 48 12.24 -1.98 -11.30
N SER A 49 10.98 -2.41 -11.38
CA SER A 49 9.81 -1.52 -11.37
C SER A 49 9.64 -0.78 -10.04
N LEU A 50 10.24 -1.24 -8.93
CA LEU A 50 10.27 -0.50 -7.66
C LEU A 50 10.88 0.90 -7.86
N VAL A 51 11.94 1.02 -8.64
CA VAL A 51 12.59 2.32 -8.91
C VAL A 51 11.62 3.26 -9.61
N ASN A 52 10.91 2.76 -10.61
CA ASN A 52 9.90 3.54 -11.33
C ASN A 52 8.71 3.93 -10.42
N ALA A 53 8.26 3.00 -9.57
CA ALA A 53 7.21 3.25 -8.60
C ALA A 53 7.63 4.31 -7.56
N MET A 54 8.88 4.28 -7.10
CA MET A 54 9.42 5.26 -6.14
C MET A 54 9.54 6.66 -6.74
N VAL A 55 10.01 6.78 -7.99
CA VAL A 55 10.02 8.07 -8.71
C VAL A 55 8.59 8.60 -8.89
N GLY A 56 7.66 7.74 -9.32
CA GLY A 56 6.24 8.10 -9.46
C GLY A 56 5.60 8.50 -8.13
N PHE A 57 5.94 7.82 -7.05
CA PHE A 57 5.50 8.14 -5.70
C PHE A 57 6.02 9.52 -5.26
N ALA A 58 7.32 9.79 -5.41
CA ALA A 58 7.93 11.07 -5.02
C ALA A 58 7.29 12.25 -5.78
N TYR A 59 7.06 12.09 -7.09
CA TYR A 59 6.38 13.09 -7.90
C TYR A 59 4.94 13.33 -7.44
N ASN A 60 4.15 12.26 -7.27
CA ASN A 60 2.75 12.38 -6.87
C ASN A 60 2.60 12.92 -5.44
N TYR A 61 3.48 12.53 -4.53
CA TYR A 61 3.53 13.05 -3.16
C TYR A 61 3.80 14.56 -3.18
N THR A 62 4.88 14.99 -3.84
CA THR A 62 5.25 16.41 -3.95
C THR A 62 4.15 17.22 -4.61
N LYS A 63 3.56 16.72 -5.69
CA LYS A 63 2.41 17.34 -6.36
C LYS A 63 1.23 17.53 -5.41
N THR A 64 0.89 16.52 -4.63
CA THR A 64 -0.24 16.57 -3.68
C THR A 64 0.02 17.62 -2.60
N ILE A 65 1.21 17.62 -2.00
CA ILE A 65 1.61 18.61 -0.99
C ILE A 65 1.58 20.04 -1.55
N LEU A 66 2.10 20.26 -2.76
CA LEU A 66 2.10 21.60 -3.38
C LEU A 66 0.68 22.08 -3.73
N LEU A 67 -0.20 21.17 -4.14
CA LEU A 67 -1.62 21.52 -4.38
C LEU A 67 -2.32 21.93 -3.09
N ASP A 68 -2.03 21.26 -1.98
CA ASP A 68 -2.60 21.61 -0.68
C ASP A 68 -2.01 22.90 -0.14
N ALA A 69 -0.68 23.09 -0.23
CA ALA A 69 -0.01 24.34 0.13
C ALA A 69 -0.58 25.53 -0.64
N ARG A 70 -0.88 25.35 -1.94
CA ARG A 70 -1.55 26.39 -2.74
C ARG A 70 -2.95 26.74 -2.21
N LYS A 71 -3.73 25.76 -1.75
CA LYS A 71 -5.04 26.00 -1.13
C LYS A 71 -4.87 26.77 0.19
N ILE A 72 -3.93 26.36 1.02
CA ILE A 72 -3.62 27.02 2.30
C ILE A 72 -3.25 28.49 2.06
N ASN A 73 -2.33 28.77 1.14
CA ASN A 73 -1.95 30.13 0.73
C ASN A 73 -3.18 30.93 0.27
N SER A 74 -4.07 30.33 -0.53
CA SER A 74 -5.30 31.01 -0.98
C SER A 74 -6.29 31.34 0.14
N HIS A 75 -6.23 30.64 1.28
CA HIS A 75 -7.08 30.88 2.45
C HIS A 75 -6.46 31.86 3.46
N THR A 76 -5.14 31.84 3.64
CA THR A 76 -4.43 32.65 4.63
C THR A 76 -4.08 34.04 4.12
N HIS A 77 -3.90 34.20 2.80
CA HIS A 77 -3.50 35.46 2.20
C HIS A 77 -4.65 36.11 1.42
N SER A 78 -4.80 37.44 1.56
CA SER A 78 -5.78 38.24 0.82
C SER A 78 -5.65 38.02 -0.70
N PRO A 79 -6.76 38.13 -1.47
CA PRO A 79 -6.77 37.81 -2.90
C PRO A 79 -5.81 38.73 -3.66
N GLY A 80 -4.60 38.22 -3.90
CA GLY A 80 -3.47 39.03 -4.37
C GLY A 80 -2.17 38.23 -4.42
N ARG A 81 -2.10 37.25 -5.32
CA ARG A 81 -0.91 36.56 -5.87
C ARG A 81 0.38 36.60 -5.01
N ARG A 82 0.34 36.12 -3.76
CA ARG A 82 1.58 35.83 -3.04
C ARG A 82 2.14 34.49 -3.51
N PRO A 83 3.46 34.37 -3.71
CA PRO A 83 4.08 33.07 -3.99
C PRO A 83 3.83 32.13 -2.80
N ILE A 84 3.87 30.82 -3.05
CA ILE A 84 3.77 29.80 -1.98
C ILE A 84 4.96 30.01 -1.04
N THR A 85 4.67 30.13 0.26
CA THR A 85 5.70 30.33 1.29
C THR A 85 6.11 28.99 1.91
N GLU A 86 7.25 28.94 2.60
CA GLU A 86 7.72 27.75 3.30
C GLU A 86 6.74 27.28 4.37
N GLU A 87 6.10 28.22 5.08
CA GLU A 87 5.10 27.92 6.11
C GLU A 87 3.89 27.18 5.54
N ASP A 88 3.45 27.51 4.32
CA ASP A 88 2.33 26.84 3.65
C ASP A 88 2.68 25.38 3.35
N VAL A 89 3.92 25.12 2.91
CA VAL A 89 4.41 23.76 2.62
C VAL A 89 4.57 22.97 3.93
N ARG A 90 5.15 23.59 4.96
CA ARG A 90 5.31 22.95 6.27
C ARG A 90 3.96 22.55 6.86
N PHE A 91 2.97 23.45 6.80
CA PHE A 91 1.63 23.15 7.28
C PHE A 91 0.97 22.04 6.46
N ALA A 92 1.11 22.04 5.12
CA ALA A 92 0.59 20.98 4.26
C ALA A 92 1.20 19.59 4.59
N VAL A 93 2.51 19.53 4.83
CA VAL A 93 3.20 18.30 5.23
C VAL A 93 2.72 17.84 6.61
N GLU A 94 2.63 18.74 7.58
CA GLU A 94 2.15 18.41 8.92
C GLU A 94 0.70 17.92 8.94
N GLN A 95 -0.15 18.42 8.04
CA GLN A 95 -1.52 17.96 7.89
C GLN A 95 -1.59 16.55 7.29
N ASN A 96 -0.67 16.21 6.38
CA ASN A 96 -0.60 14.90 5.74
C ASN A 96 0.18 13.86 6.56
N SER A 97 1.00 14.28 7.54
CA SER A 97 1.77 13.37 8.39
C SER A 97 0.88 12.40 9.17
N ASN A 98 1.31 11.14 9.24
CA ASN A 98 0.63 10.09 9.98
C ASN A 98 1.06 10.01 11.45
N ASP A 99 2.15 10.69 11.85
CA ASP A 99 2.71 10.56 13.20
C ASP A 99 1.71 11.01 14.28
N LYS A 100 1.01 12.12 14.01
CA LYS A 100 -0.04 12.65 14.90
C LYS A 100 -1.21 11.66 15.00
N LYS A 101 -1.57 10.98 13.91
CA LYS A 101 -2.65 9.97 13.87
C LYS A 101 -2.27 8.73 14.65
N GLU A 102 -1.03 8.27 14.51
CA GLU A 102 -0.51 7.10 15.22
C GLU A 102 -0.47 7.32 16.74
N ALA A 103 0.04 8.48 17.18
CA ALA A 103 0.08 8.83 18.60
C ALA A 103 -1.33 8.86 19.22
N HIS A 104 -2.32 9.40 18.50
CA HIS A 104 -3.71 9.41 18.96
C HIS A 104 -4.29 7.99 19.05
N MET A 105 -4.07 7.15 18.03
CA MET A 105 -4.54 5.77 18.01
C MET A 105 -3.97 4.95 19.16
N ARG A 106 -2.68 5.09 19.46
CA ARG A 106 -2.04 4.42 20.61
C ARG A 106 -2.71 4.80 21.93
N ARG A 107 -2.99 6.09 22.15
CA ARG A 107 -3.71 6.54 23.36
C ARG A 107 -5.11 5.94 23.46
N MET A 108 -5.85 5.93 22.35
CA MET A 108 -7.18 5.31 22.28
C MET A 108 -7.12 3.81 22.58
N LEU A 109 -6.16 3.08 22.01
CA LEU A 109 -5.97 1.65 22.26
C LEU A 109 -5.61 1.37 23.72
N HIS A 110 -4.77 2.19 24.35
CA HIS A 110 -4.47 2.07 25.77
C HIS A 110 -5.71 2.29 26.66
N ALA A 111 -6.59 3.24 26.30
CA ALA A 111 -7.84 3.45 27.02
C ALA A 111 -8.77 2.22 26.90
N ILE A 112 -8.94 1.68 25.69
CA ILE A 112 -9.74 0.47 25.46
C ILE A 112 -9.13 -0.73 26.21
N ALA A 113 -7.80 -0.88 26.18
CA ALA A 113 -7.11 -1.95 26.87
C ALA A 113 -7.32 -1.85 28.40
N ALA A 114 -7.21 -0.67 28.98
CA ALA A 114 -7.48 -0.46 30.40
C ALA A 114 -8.93 -0.81 30.78
N GLU A 115 -9.89 -0.42 29.94
CA GLU A 115 -11.30 -0.76 30.14
C GLU A 115 -11.53 -2.28 30.08
N ARG A 116 -10.98 -2.97 29.07
CA ARG A 116 -11.17 -4.42 28.91
C ARG A 116 -10.42 -5.24 29.95
N ASN A 117 -9.21 -4.81 30.32
CA ASN A 117 -8.38 -5.47 31.32
C ASN A 117 -8.88 -5.23 32.76
N SER A 118 -9.85 -4.33 32.97
CA SER A 118 -10.51 -4.16 34.27
C SER A 118 -11.40 -5.35 34.63
N ILE A 119 -11.84 -6.15 33.65
CA ILE A 119 -12.64 -7.35 33.87
C ILE A 119 -11.68 -8.49 34.27
N PRO A 120 -11.78 -9.01 35.51
CA PRO A 120 -10.91 -10.08 35.95
C PRO A 120 -11.15 -11.33 35.10
N LEU A 121 -10.09 -12.10 34.88
CA LEU A 121 -10.17 -13.33 34.12
C LEU A 121 -11.18 -14.29 34.78
N PRO A 122 -12.01 -15.00 33.99
CA PRO A 122 -12.91 -16.01 34.54
C PRO A 122 -12.09 -17.10 35.22
N ALA A 123 -12.58 -17.60 36.36
CA ALA A 123 -11.93 -18.71 37.05
C ALA A 123 -11.75 -19.90 36.08
N PRO A 124 -10.59 -20.57 36.09
CA PRO A 124 -10.34 -21.70 35.21
C PRO A 124 -11.41 -22.77 35.45
N LYS A 125 -12.12 -23.15 34.39
CA LYS A 125 -13.18 -24.18 34.46
C LYS A 125 -12.52 -25.51 34.86
N ALA A 126 -13.18 -26.31 35.70
CA ALA A 126 -12.70 -27.64 36.14
C ALA A 126 -12.30 -28.58 34.97
N VAL A 127 -12.85 -28.35 33.78
CA VAL A 127 -12.49 -29.06 32.54
C VAL A 127 -11.05 -28.79 32.09
N MET A 128 -10.49 -27.59 32.34
CA MET A 128 -9.08 -27.27 32.02
C MET A 128 -8.11 -28.09 32.89
N THR A 129 -8.49 -28.44 34.12
CA THR A 129 -7.70 -29.29 35.02
C THR A 129 -7.54 -30.71 34.48
N SER A 130 -8.47 -31.17 33.63
CA SER A 130 -8.44 -32.50 33.01
C SER A 130 -7.60 -32.61 31.73
N GLY A 131 -6.86 -31.55 31.36
CA GLY A 131 -6.05 -31.52 30.12
C GLY A 131 -6.88 -31.40 28.82
N LYS A 132 -8.19 -31.10 28.92
CA LYS A 132 -9.09 -30.95 27.78
C LYS A 132 -9.33 -29.46 27.48
N ILE A 133 -9.38 -29.10 26.20
CA ILE A 133 -9.71 -27.74 25.75
C ILE A 133 -11.23 -27.54 25.87
N PRO A 134 -11.71 -26.57 26.68
CA PRO A 134 -13.13 -26.31 26.79
C PRO A 134 -13.64 -25.65 25.51
N LEU A 135 -14.56 -26.30 24.81
CA LEU A 135 -15.25 -25.71 23.68
C LEU A 135 -16.31 -24.69 24.15
N PRO A 136 -16.58 -23.64 23.35
CA PRO A 136 -17.78 -22.82 23.50
C PRO A 136 -19.06 -23.68 23.42
N THR A 137 -20.22 -23.09 23.74
CA THR A 137 -21.51 -23.77 23.56
C THR A 137 -21.72 -24.12 22.08
N LEU A 138 -22.49 -25.18 21.79
CA LEU A 138 -22.71 -25.66 20.41
C LEU A 138 -23.22 -24.56 19.46
N GLN A 139 -23.99 -23.59 19.95
CA GLN A 139 -24.49 -22.45 19.18
C GLN A 139 -23.38 -21.48 18.73
N HIS A 140 -22.30 -21.38 19.50
CA HIS A 140 -21.12 -20.58 19.17
C HIS A 140 -20.01 -21.42 18.49
N CYS A 141 -20.27 -22.70 18.22
CA CYS A 141 -19.38 -23.54 17.45
C CYS A 141 -19.76 -23.50 15.97
N LEU A 142 -18.76 -23.27 15.09
CA LEU A 142 -18.91 -23.28 13.64
C LEU A 142 -19.02 -24.71 13.08
N LEU A 143 -19.95 -25.50 13.62
CA LEU A 143 -20.25 -26.88 13.18
C LEU A 143 -21.44 -26.93 12.21
N GLN A 144 -22.08 -25.79 11.97
CA GLN A 144 -23.22 -25.68 11.05
C GLN A 144 -22.73 -25.74 9.60
N ASN A 145 -23.48 -26.44 8.76
CA ASN A 145 -23.15 -26.56 7.34
C ASN A 145 -23.31 -25.19 6.64
N ASN A 146 -22.22 -24.59 6.16
CA ASN A 146 -22.22 -23.31 5.43
C ASN A 146 -22.65 -23.45 3.96
N PHE A 147 -23.04 -24.65 3.53
CA PHE A 147 -23.54 -24.90 2.18
C PHE A 147 -24.70 -25.89 2.26
N ALA A 148 -25.76 -25.61 1.51
CA ALA A 148 -26.81 -26.57 1.21
C ALA A 148 -26.78 -26.77 -0.31
N TYR A 149 -26.52 -28.00 -0.75
CA TYR A 149 -26.62 -28.31 -2.17
C TYR A 149 -28.11 -28.24 -2.56
N ARG A 150 -28.46 -27.25 -3.38
CA ARG A 150 -29.79 -27.17 -3.97
C ARG A 150 -29.89 -28.28 -5.02
N ASN A 151 -30.48 -29.41 -4.66
CA ASN A 151 -30.78 -30.46 -5.62
C ASN A 151 -31.84 -29.93 -6.61
N PRO A 152 -31.52 -29.79 -7.91
CA PRO A 152 -32.46 -29.30 -8.91
C PRO A 152 -33.64 -30.25 -9.17
N GLY A 153 -33.68 -31.43 -8.54
CA GLY A 153 -34.76 -32.42 -8.70
C GLY A 153 -35.88 -32.41 -7.66
N ASN A 154 -35.83 -31.56 -6.62
CA ASN A 154 -36.88 -31.54 -5.58
C ASN A 154 -37.76 -30.29 -5.68
N PHE A 155 -38.48 -30.15 -6.80
CA PHE A 155 -39.67 -29.33 -6.88
C PHE A 155 -40.84 -30.19 -6.40
N ILE A 156 -41.25 -30.03 -5.14
CA ILE A 156 -42.50 -30.60 -4.65
C ILE A 156 -43.50 -29.46 -4.44
N ASN A 157 -44.68 -29.71 -5.01
CA ASN A 157 -45.95 -28.96 -5.00
C ASN A 157 -46.32 -28.28 -3.68
#